data_AF-A0A366FHA9-F1
#
_entry.id   AF-A0A366FHA9-F1
#
_cell.length_a   1.000
_cell.length_b   1.000
_cell.length_c   1.000
_cell.angle_alpha   90.00
_cell.angle_beta   90.00
_cell.angle_gamma   90.00
#
_symmetry.space_group_name_H-M   'P 1'
#
loop_
_entity.id
_entity.type
_entity.pdbx_description
1 polymer ?
#
loop_
_entity_poly.entity_id
_entity_poly.type
_entity_poly.pdbx_seq_one_letter_code
_entity_poly.pdbx_strand_id
1 'polypeptide(L)'
;MTDSKTDSRDDFPAQRSRQSSERVRDASAADRLEQYRLRFLGGGNARPPKAMKDIKLDASGAPDAIRRAFDFAWPPSAVELLLLDHKGRVVFGRVKGSSER
;
A
#
# COMPACT_ATOMS: atom_id res chain seq x y z
N MET A 1 31.90 -65.21 -9.14
CA MET A 1 30.95 -65.74 -8.15
C MET A 1 31.00 -64.80 -6.94
N THR A 2 29.92 -64.02 -6.75
CA THR A 2 29.20 -63.68 -5.50
C THR A 2 29.97 -63.71 -4.16
N ASP A 3 29.81 -62.82 -3.18
CA ASP A 3 28.87 -61.70 -2.91
C ASP A 3 29.30 -61.04 -1.57
N SER A 4 28.64 -59.93 -1.20
CA SER A 4 28.38 -59.40 0.15
C SER A 4 29.29 -58.25 0.67
N LYS A 5 28.81 -56.99 0.75
CA LYS A 5 27.84 -56.36 1.72
C LYS A 5 28.65 -55.70 2.87
N THR A 6 28.52 -54.42 3.22
CA THR A 6 27.41 -53.75 3.97
C THR A 6 27.77 -52.25 4.10
N ASP A 7 26.90 -51.33 3.70
CA ASP A 7 26.15 -50.32 4.52
C ASP A 7 26.93 -49.14 5.16
N SER A 8 26.62 -47.91 4.69
CA SER A 8 26.50 -46.62 5.43
C SER A 8 26.34 -45.52 4.37
N ARG A 9 25.15 -44.97 4.10
CA ARG A 9 24.38 -43.92 4.82
C ARG A 9 25.15 -42.62 5.08
N ASP A 10 24.44 -41.53 4.79
CA ASP A 10 24.83 -40.11 4.74
C ASP A 10 25.72 -39.75 3.52
N ASP A 11 25.48 -38.71 2.73
CA ASP A 11 24.93 -37.42 3.12
C ASP A 11 24.59 -36.55 1.88
N PHE A 12 23.44 -35.89 1.94
CA PHE A 12 22.94 -34.74 1.14
C PHE A 12 22.72 -34.80 -0.40
N PRO A 13 21.47 -34.48 -0.85
CA PRO A 13 21.19 -34.21 -2.26
C PRO A 13 21.64 -32.79 -2.61
N ALA A 14 22.59 -32.64 -3.53
CA ALA A 14 22.89 -31.34 -4.14
C ALA A 14 21.82 -30.97 -5.19
N GLN A 15 20.58 -30.75 -4.74
CA GLN A 15 19.60 -29.96 -5.48
C GLN A 15 20.09 -28.51 -5.54
N ARG A 16 20.95 -28.17 -6.51
CA ARG A 16 21.48 -26.79 -6.60
C ARG A 16 21.43 -26.17 -7.99
N SER A 17 20.46 -26.57 -8.81
CA SER A 17 20.19 -25.88 -10.08
C SER A 17 18.71 -25.70 -10.45
N ARG A 18 17.79 -25.76 -9.47
CA ARG A 18 16.38 -25.31 -9.64
C ARG A 18 16.15 -23.89 -9.12
N GLN A 19 17.14 -23.01 -9.27
CA GLN A 19 16.97 -21.60 -8.93
C GLN A 19 17.32 -20.65 -10.08
N SER A 20 17.35 -21.20 -11.31
CA SER A 20 17.21 -20.42 -12.54
C SER A 20 15.75 -20.39 -13.02
N SER A 21 14.77 -20.52 -12.12
CA SER A 21 13.53 -19.78 -12.31
C SER A 21 13.85 -18.34 -11.96
N GLU A 22 14.58 -17.74 -12.89
CA GLU A 22 14.57 -16.34 -13.22
C GLU A 22 13.28 -15.75 -12.68
N ARG A 23 13.44 -14.83 -11.71
CA ARG A 23 12.35 -14.03 -11.20
C ARG A 23 11.88 -13.12 -12.32
N VAL A 24 11.28 -13.69 -13.37
CA VAL A 24 10.18 -13.08 -14.07
C VAL A 24 9.01 -13.15 -13.09
N ARG A 25 9.15 -12.47 -11.94
CA ARG A 25 8.01 -11.83 -11.32
C ARG A 25 7.65 -10.73 -12.30
N ASP A 26 6.98 -11.18 -13.35
CA ASP A 26 5.84 -10.50 -13.91
C ASP A 26 6.01 -8.99 -13.82
N ALA A 27 6.81 -8.45 -14.73
CA ALA A 27 6.73 -7.06 -15.15
C ALA A 27 5.35 -6.73 -15.80
N SER A 28 4.35 -7.60 -15.61
CA SER A 28 2.92 -7.33 -15.75
C SER A 28 2.29 -6.76 -14.46
N ALA A 29 3.09 -6.39 -13.46
CA ALA A 29 2.79 -5.24 -12.62
C ALA A 29 2.97 -3.95 -13.43
N ALA A 30 2.33 -3.86 -14.59
CA ALA A 30 2.03 -2.60 -15.23
C ALA A 30 1.32 -1.78 -14.17
N ASP A 31 2.03 -0.80 -13.62
CA ASP A 31 1.64 0.24 -12.66
C ASP A 31 0.11 0.30 -12.46
N ARG A 32 -0.44 -0.64 -11.69
CA ARG A 32 -1.89 -0.69 -11.46
C ARG A 32 -2.13 0.39 -10.44
N LEU A 33 -2.29 1.61 -10.94
CA LEU A 33 -2.70 2.74 -10.13
C LEU A 33 -4.02 2.34 -9.47
N GLU A 34 -3.97 2.26 -8.15
CA GLU A 34 -5.15 2.07 -7.34
C GLU A 34 -5.87 3.41 -7.23
N GLN A 35 -7.21 3.34 -7.27
CA GLN A 35 -8.04 4.53 -7.14
C GLN A 35 -8.24 4.85 -5.66
N TYR A 36 -7.64 5.94 -5.24
CA TYR A 36 -7.87 6.56 -3.95
C TYR A 36 -8.80 7.77 -4.09
N ARG A 37 -9.39 8.18 -2.98
CA ARG A 37 -10.23 9.37 -2.90
C ARG A 37 -9.79 10.20 -1.71
N LEU A 38 -9.31 11.40 -1.99
CA LEU A 38 -9.02 12.40 -0.98
C LEU A 38 -10.27 13.21 -0.68
N ARG A 39 -10.73 13.17 0.56
CA ARG A 39 -11.90 13.89 1.04
C ARG A 39 -11.49 14.96 2.04
N PHE A 40 -11.80 16.20 1.72
CA PHE A 40 -11.70 17.32 2.65
C PHE A 40 -13.01 17.45 3.40
N LEU A 41 -12.91 17.47 4.72
CA LEU A 41 -14.01 17.74 5.61
C LEU A 41 -13.88 19.15 6.17
N GLY A 42 -14.99 19.86 6.22
CA GLY A 42 -15.07 21.21 6.78
C GLY A 42 -16.36 21.43 7.52
N GLY A 43 -16.39 22.55 8.24
CA GLY A 43 -17.38 22.81 9.28
C GLY A 43 -16.65 22.94 10.61
N GLY A 44 -16.28 24.17 10.96
CA GLY A 44 -15.79 24.45 12.31
C GLY A 44 -16.85 24.04 13.33
N ASN A 45 -16.46 23.40 14.43
CA ASN A 45 -17.26 22.88 15.57
C ASN A 45 -18.59 22.15 15.28
N ALA A 46 -19.05 22.08 14.04
CA ALA A 46 -20.30 21.45 13.64
C ALA A 46 -20.05 19.95 13.47
N ARG A 47 -20.72 19.15 14.30
CA ARG A 47 -20.83 17.70 14.11
C ARG A 47 -22.13 17.38 13.35
N PRO A 48 -22.09 16.47 12.36
CA PRO A 48 -20.91 15.86 11.76
C PRO A 48 -20.19 16.82 10.79
N PRO A 49 -18.87 16.71 10.65
CA PRO A 49 -18.12 17.49 9.68
C PRO A 49 -18.62 17.17 8.26
N LYS A 50 -18.86 18.21 7.46
CA LYS A 50 -19.44 18.08 6.12
C LYS A 50 -18.33 17.82 5.12
N ALA A 51 -18.51 16.81 4.25
CA ALA A 51 -17.65 16.64 3.09
C ALA A 51 -17.73 17.87 2.20
N MET A 52 -16.62 18.58 2.06
CA MET A 52 -16.52 19.79 1.24
C MET A 52 -16.02 19.49 -0.15
N LYS A 53 -15.02 18.61 -0.27
CA LYS A 53 -14.39 18.31 -1.55
C LYS A 53 -13.87 16.90 -1.58
N ASP A 54 -14.14 16.22 -2.69
CA ASP A 54 -13.61 14.91 -3.01
C ASP A 54 -12.73 15.02 -4.25
N ILE A 55 -11.51 14.50 -4.16
CA ILE A 55 -10.55 14.45 -5.26
C ILE A 55 -10.22 12.98 -5.48
N LYS A 56 -10.36 12.51 -6.72
CA LYS A 56 -9.90 11.17 -7.10
C LYS A 56 -8.39 11.22 -7.33
N LEU A 57 -7.69 10.24 -6.80
CA LEU A 57 -6.25 10.09 -6.90
C LEU A 57 -5.94 8.72 -7.44
N ASP A 58 -5.29 8.66 -8.59
CA ASP A 58 -4.67 7.45 -9.08
C ASP A 58 -3.25 7.40 -8.50
N ALA A 59 -2.93 6.34 -7.75
CA ALA A 59 -1.63 6.19 -7.10
C ALA A 59 -1.22 4.71 -7.07
N SER A 60 0.07 4.41 -7.18
CA SER A 60 0.58 3.03 -7.20
C SER A 60 0.45 2.31 -5.83
N GLY A 61 -0.06 3.00 -4.81
CA GLY A 61 -0.40 2.46 -3.49
C GLY A 61 -0.61 3.53 -2.43
N ALA A 62 -0.98 3.11 -1.22
CA ALA A 62 -1.21 3.99 -0.07
C ALA A 62 -0.08 5.01 0.20
N PRO A 63 1.22 4.67 0.23
CA PRO A 63 2.26 5.65 0.51
C PRO A 63 2.38 6.73 -0.57
N ASP A 64 2.17 6.40 -1.84
CA ASP A 64 2.16 7.38 -2.94
C ASP A 64 0.93 8.29 -2.87
N ALA A 65 -0.24 7.70 -2.57
CA ALA A 65 -1.49 8.43 -2.36
C ALA A 65 -1.39 9.41 -1.17
N ILE A 66 -0.73 9.02 -0.09
CA ILE A 66 -0.46 9.88 1.07
C ILE A 66 0.44 11.05 0.66
N ARG A 67 1.56 10.78 -0.04
CA ARG A 67 2.46 11.84 -0.55
C ARG A 67 1.69 12.85 -1.41
N ARG A 68 0.94 12.35 -2.40
CA ARG A 68 0.08 13.20 -3.24
C ARG A 68 -0.92 13.98 -2.40
N ALA A 69 -1.51 13.38 -1.36
CA ALA A 69 -2.43 14.07 -0.47
C ALA A 69 -1.79 15.25 0.27
N PHE A 70 -0.48 15.20 0.57
CA PHE A 70 0.27 16.32 1.16
C PHE A 70 0.53 17.46 0.17
N ASP A 71 0.63 17.17 -1.14
CA ASP A 71 0.77 18.19 -2.18
C ASP A 71 -0.52 19.02 -2.40
N PHE A 72 -1.68 18.55 -1.93
CA PHE A 72 -2.92 19.32 -2.06
C PHE A 72 -2.99 20.48 -1.07
N ALA A 73 -3.21 21.67 -1.62
CA ALA A 73 -3.56 22.84 -0.83
C ALA A 73 -4.87 22.58 -0.06
N TRP A 74 -4.82 22.80 1.25
CA TRP A 74 -6.00 22.67 2.10
C TRP A 74 -6.99 23.79 1.80
N PRO A 75 -8.27 23.50 1.53
CA PRO A 75 -9.30 24.52 1.48
C PRO A 75 -9.30 25.33 2.79
N PRO A 76 -9.57 26.66 2.75
CA PRO A 76 -9.52 27.50 3.93
C PRO A 76 -10.43 26.99 5.06
N SER A 77 -11.62 26.51 4.69
CA SER A 77 -12.64 25.98 5.59
C SER A 77 -12.48 24.50 5.95
N ALA A 78 -11.48 23.79 5.39
CA ALA A 78 -11.23 22.40 5.72
C ALA A 78 -10.55 22.29 7.09
N VAL A 79 -11.08 21.40 7.93
CA VAL A 79 -10.55 21.07 9.26
C VAL A 79 -9.92 19.69 9.29
N GLU A 80 -10.29 18.81 8.35
CA GLU A 80 -9.77 17.45 8.26
C GLU A 80 -9.64 17.02 6.79
N LEU A 81 -8.68 16.13 6.55
CA LEU A 81 -8.40 15.48 5.30
C LEU A 81 -8.40 13.98 5.54
N LEU A 82 -9.16 13.24 4.74
CA LEU A 82 -9.24 11.79 4.77
C LEU A 82 -8.85 11.23 3.41
N LEU A 83 -7.92 10.29 3.39
CA LEU A 83 -7.61 9.49 2.21
C LEU A 83 -8.36 8.17 2.32
N LEU A 84 -9.20 7.90 1.33
CA LEU A 84 -10.01 6.70 1.24
C LEU A 84 -9.51 5.81 0.11
N ASP A 85 -9.47 4.50 0.34
CA ASP A 85 -9.23 3.47 -0.68
C ASP A 85 -10.44 3.34 -1.63
N HIS A 86 -10.30 2.57 -2.71
CA HIS A 86 -11.38 2.25 -3.66
C HIS A 86 -12.62 1.63 -2.99
N LYS A 87 -12.43 0.96 -1.84
CA LYS A 87 -13.53 0.40 -1.02
C LYS A 87 -14.17 1.41 -0.05
N GLY A 88 -13.75 2.68 -0.08
CA GLY A 88 -14.22 3.71 0.85
C GLY A 88 -13.67 3.57 2.27
N ARG A 89 -12.60 2.80 2.47
CA ARG A 89 -11.93 2.64 3.77
C ARG A 89 -10.93 3.76 3.99
N VAL A 90 -10.92 4.37 5.16
CA VAL A 90 -9.92 5.40 5.50
C VAL A 90 -8.56 4.73 5.64
N VAL A 91 -7.62 5.13 4.80
CA VAL A 91 -6.23 4.68 4.79
C VAL A 91 -5.34 5.66 5.56
N PHE A 92 -5.68 6.95 5.50
CA PHE A 92 -4.96 8.01 6.17
C PHE A 92 -5.91 9.15 6.54
N GLY A 93 -5.67 9.78 7.69
CA GLY A 93 -6.43 10.94 8.15
C GLY A 93 -5.49 11.98 8.74
N ARG A 94 -5.75 13.26 8.46
CA ARG A 94 -5.01 14.39 9.01
C ARG A 94 -5.96 15.50 9.39
N VAL A 95 -5.77 16.09 10.57
CA VAL A 95 -6.54 17.24 11.06
C VAL A 95 -5.69 18.51 10.96
N LYS A 96 -6.31 19.62 10.54
CA LYS A 96 -5.65 20.93 10.43
C LYS A 96 -5.34 21.44 11.84
N GLY A 97 -4.06 21.66 12.15
CA GLY A 97 -3.65 22.20 13.44
C GLY A 97 -3.40 21.17 14.54
N SER A 98 -3.56 19.88 14.26
CA SER A 98 -3.03 18.81 15.12
C SER A 98 -1.55 18.62 14.81
N SER A 99 -0.72 19.55 15.30
CA SER A 99 0.62 19.15 15.74
C SER A 99 0.37 18.31 16.98
N GLU A 100 0.56 16.99 16.89
CA GLU A 100 0.75 16.17 18.09
C GLU A 100 1.84 16.87 18.92
N ARG A 101 1.49 17.23 20.15
CA ARG A 101 2.37 17.92 21.10
C ARG A 101 2.99 16.89 22.03
#